data_AF-A0A9E3BA87-F1
#
_entry.id   AF-A0A9E3BA87-F1
#
_cell.length_a   1.000
_cell.length_b   1.000
_cell.length_c   1.000
_cell.angle_alpha   90.00
_cell.angle_beta   90.00
_cell.angle_gamma   90.00
#
_symmetry.space_group_name_H-M   'P 1'
#
loop_
_entity.id
_entity.type
_entity.pdbx_description
1 polymer ?
#
loop_
_entity_poly.entity_id
_entity_poly.type
_entity_poly.pdbx_seq_one_letter_code
_entity_poly.pdbx_strand_id
1 'polypeptide(L)' 'MSTTIKPTEEGTAFLTTPVYESAEKIFTLEQRDEEQRWIEESAATFVEREVLPHGDAIDRQEPGLLPGLVKKAGE' A
#
# COMPACT_ATOMS: atom_id res chain seq x y z
N MET A 1 -9.66 -15.50 5.59
CA MET A 1 -8.56 -14.94 4.78
C MET A 1 -7.26 -15.20 5.53
N SER A 2 -6.44 -16.13 5.06
CA SER A 2 -5.18 -16.50 5.73
C SER A 2 -4.05 -15.76 5.03
N THR A 3 -3.63 -14.62 5.57
CA THR A 3 -2.38 -13.99 5.15
C THR A 3 -1.24 -14.88 5.64
N THR A 4 -0.65 -15.65 4.72
CA THR A 4 0.51 -16.49 5.04
C THR A 4 1.71 -15.57 5.19
N ILE A 5 1.89 -15.01 6.40
CA ILE A 5 3.07 -14.22 6.72
C ILE A 5 4.19 -15.21 7.00
N LYS A 6 5.08 -15.41 6.01
CA LYS A 6 6.35 -16.11 6.24
C LYS A 6 7.07 -15.38 7.39
N PRO A 7 7.50 -16.05 8.46
CA PRO A 7 8.05 -15.37 9.63
C PRO A 7 9.23 -14.48 9.23
N THR A 8 9.10 -13.18 9.54
CA THR A 8 10.15 -12.18 9.33
C THR A 8 11.22 -12.33 10.42
N GLU A 9 12.45 -11.87 10.15
CA GLU A 9 13.52 -11.78 11.14
C GLU A 9 13.13 -10.99 12.40
N GLU A 10 13.85 -11.25 13.49
CA GLU A 10 13.72 -10.44 14.71
C GLU A 10 13.93 -8.96 14.38
N GLY A 11 13.11 -8.09 14.98
CA GLY A 11 13.19 -6.66 14.76
C GLY A 11 14.62 -6.16 15.00
N THR A 12 15.17 -5.41 14.05
CA THR A 12 16.53 -4.85 14.07
C THR A 12 17.70 -5.82 13.95
N ALA A 13 17.46 -7.13 13.72
CA ALA A 13 18.53 -8.13 13.55
C ALA A 13 19.55 -7.79 12.45
N PHE A 14 19.17 -6.99 11.45
CA PHE A 14 20.05 -6.49 10.40
C PHE A 14 21.25 -5.66 10.90
N LEU A 15 21.24 -5.17 12.15
CA LEU A 15 22.34 -4.41 12.74
C LEU A 15 23.50 -5.28 13.23
N THR A 16 23.21 -6.53 13.59
CA THR A 16 24.18 -7.44 14.23
C THR A 16 24.41 -8.70 13.40
N THR A 17 23.46 -9.04 12.53
CA THR A 17 23.47 -10.26 11.72
C THR A 17 23.57 -9.90 10.24
N PRO A 18 24.48 -10.54 9.48
CA PRO A 18 24.58 -10.31 8.05
C PRO A 18 23.30 -10.69 7.30
N VAL A 19 22.84 -9.80 6.42
CA VAL A 19 21.57 -9.91 5.69
C VAL A 19 21.49 -11.16 4.80
N TYR A 20 22.62 -11.68 4.30
CA TYR A 20 22.62 -12.88 3.47
C TYR A 20 22.17 -14.14 4.22
N GLU A 21 22.24 -14.16 5.56
CA GLU A 21 21.81 -15.30 6.39
C GLU A 21 20.28 -15.41 6.47
N SER A 22 19.56 -14.33 6.16
CA SER A 22 18.11 -14.22 6.26
C SER A 22 17.43 -13.73 4.99
N ALA A 23 18.15 -13.70 3.86
CA ALA A 23 17.69 -13.13 2.60
C ALA A 23 16.32 -13.67 2.14
N GLU A 24 16.03 -14.95 2.36
CA GLU A 24 14.75 -15.58 2.00
C GLU A 24 13.55 -15.09 2.82
N LYS A 25 13.79 -14.40 3.94
CA LYS A 25 12.77 -13.82 4.81
C LYS A 25 12.52 -12.34 4.52
N ILE A 26 13.27 -11.76 3.59
CA ILE A 26 13.09 -10.38 3.14
C ILE A 26 11.99 -10.37 2.09
N PHE A 27 10.94 -9.63 2.37
CA PHE A 27 9.87 -9.40 1.42
C PHE A 27 10.31 -8.44 0.31
N THR A 28 10.00 -8.79 -0.94
CA THR A 28 10.23 -7.98 -2.14
C THR A 28 8.93 -7.80 -2.91
N LEU A 29 8.81 -6.74 -3.73
CA LEU A 29 7.56 -6.46 -4.45
C LEU A 29 7.22 -7.52 -5.49
N GLU A 30 8.22 -8.25 -5.98
CA GLU A 30 8.08 -9.39 -6.89
C GLU A 30 7.33 -10.56 -6.25
N GLN A 31 7.37 -10.67 -4.91
CA GLN A 31 6.70 -11.71 -4.14
C GLN A 31 5.23 -11.40 -3.82
N ARG A 32 4.72 -10.24 -4.25
CA ARG A 32 3.32 -9.89 -4.06
C ARG A 32 2.39 -10.91 -4.73
N ASP A 33 1.40 -11.36 -3.97
CA ASP A 33 0.35 -12.24 -4.49
C ASP A 33 -0.65 -11.49 -5.38
N GLU A 34 -1.59 -12.22 -5.96
CA GLU A 34 -2.58 -11.65 -6.88
C GLU A 34 -3.49 -10.65 -6.19
N GLU A 35 -3.92 -10.92 -4.95
CA GLU A 35 -4.79 -10.00 -4.19
C GLU A 35 -4.08 -8.67 -3.92
N GLN A 36 -2.82 -8.70 -3.51
CA GLN A 36 -2.00 -7.51 -3.29
C GLN A 36 -1.81 -6.69 -4.57
N ARG A 37 -1.61 -7.36 -5.72
CA ARG A 37 -1.52 -6.68 -7.03
C ARG A 37 -2.85 -6.05 -7.46
N TRP A 38 -3.96 -6.73 -7.20
CA TRP A 38 -5.29 -6.22 -7.50
C TRP A 38 -5.62 -4.98 -6.67
N ILE A 39 -5.25 -4.98 -5.38
CA ILE A 39 -5.42 -3.82 -4.50
C ILE A 39 -4.59 -2.63 -5.01
N GLU A 40 -3.34 -2.87 -5.43
CA GLU A 40 -2.48 -1.85 -6.04
C GLU A 40 -3.15 -1.23 -7.29
N GLU A 41 -3.62 -2.06 -8.23
CA GLU A 41 -4.25 -1.59 -9.47
C GLU A 41 -5.54 -0.81 -9.19
N SER A 42 -6.35 -1.29 -8.24
CA SER A 42 -7.59 -0.65 -7.83
C SER A 42 -7.32 0.72 -7.20
N ALA A 43 -6.33 0.82 -6.32
CA ALA A 43 -5.92 2.08 -5.70
C ALA A 43 -5.36 3.06 -6.74
N ALA A 44 -4.51 2.61 -7.66
CA ALA A 44 -3.99 3.44 -8.75
C ALA A 44 -5.12 3.99 -9.62
N THR A 45 -6.06 3.12 -10.02
CA THR A 45 -7.23 3.50 -10.83
C THR A 45 -8.10 4.54 -10.12
N PHE A 46 -8.34 4.35 -8.81
CA PHE A 46 -9.11 5.31 -8.01
C PHE A 46 -8.42 6.68 -7.96
N VAL A 47 -7.11 6.71 -7.72
CA VAL A 47 -6.35 7.96 -7.69
C VAL A 47 -6.44 8.67 -9.04
N GLU A 48 -6.21 7.96 -10.14
CA GLU A 48 -6.25 8.53 -11.49
C GLU A 48 -7.62 9.10 -11.86
N ARG A 49 -8.70 8.38 -11.52
CA ARG A 49 -10.05 8.73 -11.98
C ARG A 49 -10.81 9.65 -11.03
N GLU A 50 -10.52 9.58 -9.74
CA GLU A 50 -11.35 10.21 -8.70
C GLU A 50 -10.58 11.26 -7.91
N VAL A 51 -9.27 11.12 -7.73
CA VAL A 51 -8.49 12.06 -6.92
C VAL A 51 -7.83 13.13 -7.79
N LEU A 52 -7.03 12.73 -8.78
CA LEU A 52 -6.26 13.65 -9.62
C LEU A 52 -7.13 14.70 -10.36
N PRO A 53 -8.34 14.39 -10.85
CA PRO A 53 -9.20 15.41 -11.48
C PRO A 53 -9.63 16.54 -10.54
N HIS A 54 -9.52 16.33 -9.23
CA HIS A 54 -9.90 17.30 -8.21
C HIS A 54 -8.70 17.93 -7.48
N GLY A 55 -7.48 17.81 -8.00
CA GLY A 55 -6.26 18.33 -7.37
C GLY A 55 -6.36 19.78 -6.88
N ASP A 56 -6.74 20.71 -7.76
CA ASP A 56 -6.89 22.13 -7.40
C ASP A 56 -7.97 22.38 -6.33
N ALA A 57 -9.04 21.59 -6.34
CA ALA A 57 -10.13 21.69 -5.37
C ALA A 57 -9.74 21.12 -4.00
N ILE A 58 -8.91 20.06 -4.00
CA ILE A 58 -8.28 19.49 -2.81
C ILE A 58 -7.34 20.52 -2.19
N ASP A 59 -6.50 21.17 -2.98
CA ASP A 59 -5.55 22.20 -2.52
C ASP A 59 -6.28 23.42 -1.91
N ARG A 60 -7.43 23.79 -2.47
CA ARG A 60 -8.30 24.85 -1.91
C ARG A 60 -9.15 24.40 -0.73
N GLN A 61 -9.03 23.15 -0.29
CA GLN A 61 -9.76 22.56 0.83
C GLN A 61 -11.28 22.74 0.69
N GLU A 62 -11.82 22.51 -0.51
CA GLU A 62 -13.26 22.66 -0.75
C GLU A 62 -14.08 21.82 0.26
N PRO A 63 -15.02 22.44 1.00
CA PRO A 63 -15.74 21.77 2.07
C PRO A 63 -16.45 20.49 1.60
N GLY A 64 -16.20 19.38 2.28
CA GLY A 64 -16.85 18.09 2.00
C GLY A 64 -16.22 17.25 0.90
N LEU A 65 -15.29 17.79 0.10
CA LEU A 65 -14.63 17.07 -0.98
C LEU A 65 -13.80 15.88 -0.47
N LEU A 66 -12.83 16.13 0.43
CA LEU A 66 -11.97 15.08 0.98
C LEU A 66 -12.75 13.99 1.74
N PRO A 67 -13.70 14.30 2.65
CA PRO A 67 -14.55 13.29 3.25
C PRO A 67 -15.35 12.47 2.24
N GLY A 68 -15.82 13.09 1.16
CA GLY A 68 -16.51 12.40 0.06
C GLY A 68 -15.62 11.41 -0.67
N LEU A 69 -14.39 11.82 -1.01
CA LEU A 69 -13.40 10.95 -1.64
C LEU A 69 -13.01 9.77 -0.74
N VAL A 70 -12.79 10.02 0.56
CA VAL A 70 -12.46 8.94 1.52
C VAL A 70 -13.62 7.96 1.67
N LYS A 71 -14.87 8.46 1.71
CA LYS A 71 -16.05 7.58 1.74
C LYS A 71 -16.11 6.71 0.49
N LYS A 72 -15.92 7.30 -0.69
CA LYS A 72 -15.94 6.58 -1.97
C LYS A 72 -14.84 5.52 -2.09
N ALA A 73 -13.65 5.77 -1.52
CA ALA A 73 -12.56 4.79 -1.49
C ALA A 73 -12.87 3.55 -0.62
N GLY A 74 -13.81 3.66 0.33
CA GLY A 74 -14.22 2.57 1.22
C GLY A 74 -15.49 1.84 0.79
N GLU A 75 -16.16 2.27 -0.28
CA GLU A 75 -17.30 1.60 -0.92
C GLU A 75 -16.82 0.51 -1.89
#